data_AF-A0A7S0W7P8-F1
#
_entry.id   AF-A0A7S0W7P8-F1
#
_cell.length_a   1.000
_cell.length_b   1.000
_cell.length_c   1.000
_cell.angle_alpha   90.00
_cell.angle_beta   90.00
_cell.angle_gamma   90.00
#
_symmetry.space_group_name_H-M   'P 1'
#
loop_
_entity.id
_entity.type
_entity.pdbx_description
1 polymer ?
#
loop_
_entity_poly.entity_id
_entity_poly.type
_entity_poly.pdbx_seq_one_letter_code
_entity_poly.pdbx_strand_id
1 'polypeptide(L)'
;MACPAPPPALVAREHVAFWIPKQGGPQFTPLYEPVDNGAVNGGAFASLNAGAFALYVGGGAINKAFASELEKAGHDVEGLEHMHRALYEAAVDAGRPPGQPLTWAEAFGGMEGGLGELPTGVSGCSVVLSDLPQRFEREGTLAGTVFIDTFSSGHEPLSNPNNVAMVYAVGPEASQSASLQ
;
A
#
# COMPACT_ATOMS: atom_id res chain seq x y z
N MET A 1 5.28 13.65 -48.90
CA MET A 1 4.34 13.55 -47.77
C MET A 1 5.19 13.45 -46.51
N ALA A 2 5.28 14.50 -45.69
CA ALA A 2 6.14 14.51 -44.51
C ALA A 2 5.37 13.90 -43.32
N CYS A 3 6.00 12.98 -42.58
CA CYS A 3 5.46 12.49 -41.31
C CYS A 3 5.37 13.64 -40.30
N PRO A 4 4.24 13.83 -39.61
CA PRO A 4 4.16 14.81 -38.53
C PRO A 4 5.13 14.42 -37.41
N ALA A 5 5.82 15.42 -36.85
CA ALA A 5 6.69 15.21 -35.71
C ALA A 5 5.86 14.70 -34.51
N PRO A 6 6.41 13.78 -33.69
CA PRO A 6 5.72 13.33 -32.49
C PRO A 6 5.50 14.50 -31.52
N PRO A 7 4.38 14.52 -30.78
CA PRO A 7 4.14 15.54 -29.78
C PRO A 7 5.24 15.51 -28.71
N PRO A 8 5.61 16.67 -28.14
CA PRO A 8 6.60 16.72 -27.07
C PRO A 8 6.13 15.87 -25.88
N ALA A 9 7.07 15.12 -25.29
CA ALA A 9 6.80 14.34 -24.10
C ALA A 9 6.32 15.26 -22.96
N LEU A 10 5.21 14.87 -22.30
CA LEU A 10 4.73 15.54 -21.11
C LEU A 10 5.77 15.35 -20.00
N VAL A 11 6.46 16.43 -19.63
CA VAL A 11 7.33 16.42 -18.44
C VAL A 11 6.41 16.56 -17.23
N ALA A 12 6.16 15.46 -16.53
CA ALA A 12 5.47 15.50 -15.25
C ALA A 12 6.28 16.39 -14.30
N ARG A 13 5.64 17.42 -13.74
CA ARG A 13 6.23 18.23 -12.66
C ARG A 13 5.85 17.57 -11.34
N GLU A 14 6.84 17.03 -10.65
CA GLU A 14 6.67 16.48 -9.32
C GLU A 14 6.71 17.62 -8.31
N HIS A 15 5.62 17.75 -7.54
CA HIS A 15 5.55 18.69 -6.42
C HIS A 15 5.73 17.89 -5.13
N VAL A 16 6.81 18.17 -4.39
CA VAL A 16 7.07 17.56 -3.08
C VAL A 16 6.63 18.53 -1.99
N ALA A 17 5.74 18.08 -1.11
CA ALA A 17 5.30 18.84 0.05
C ALA A 17 5.91 18.27 1.33
N PHE A 18 6.35 19.16 2.23
CA PHE A 18 6.82 18.79 3.56
C PHE A 18 5.79 19.27 4.58
N TRP A 19 5.23 18.34 5.34
CA TRP A 19 4.29 18.68 6.40
C TRP A 19 5.04 19.29 7.58
N ILE A 20 4.52 20.41 8.11
CA ILE A 20 5.10 21.13 9.24
C ILE A 20 4.05 21.17 10.36
N PRO A 21 4.36 20.64 11.56
CA PRO A 21 3.43 20.66 12.67
C PRO A 21 3.08 22.10 13.08
N LYS A 22 1.79 22.37 13.27
CA LYS A 22 1.28 23.64 13.80
C LYS A 22 1.51 23.64 15.32
N GLN A 23 2.68 24.12 15.76
CA GLN A 23 3.12 24.38 17.14
C GLN A 23 2.47 23.58 18.29
N GLY A 24 3.28 22.79 19.02
CA GLY A 24 2.87 22.14 20.27
C GLY A 24 3.13 20.63 20.26
N GLY A 25 4.26 20.21 20.84
CA GLY A 25 4.65 18.81 21.01
C GLY A 25 5.00 18.08 19.70
N PRO A 26 5.53 16.84 19.79
CA PRO A 26 5.69 15.98 18.63
C PRO A 26 4.31 15.61 18.09
N GLN A 27 3.97 16.12 16.91
CA GLN A 27 2.78 15.72 16.15
C GLN A 27 3.25 14.95 14.92
N PHE A 28 2.61 13.81 14.65
CA PHE A 28 2.79 13.07 13.42
C PHE A 28 1.89 13.65 12.32
N THR A 29 2.34 13.53 11.07
CA THR A 29 1.48 13.82 9.92
C THR A 29 0.25 12.90 9.96
N PRO A 30 -0.96 13.43 9.79
CA PRO A 30 -2.16 12.60 9.65
C PRO A 30 -1.99 11.59 8.50
N LEU A 31 -2.48 10.37 8.69
CA LEU A 31 -2.39 9.34 7.66
C LEU A 31 -3.28 9.64 6.46
N TYR A 32 -4.41 10.31 6.69
CA TYR A 32 -5.46 10.58 5.73
C TYR A 32 -6.00 11.99 5.91
N GLU A 33 -6.57 12.56 4.84
CA GLU A 33 -7.13 13.91 4.89
C GLU A 33 -8.63 13.88 5.22
N PRO A 34 -9.12 14.69 6.17
CA PRO A 34 -10.54 14.81 6.43
C PRO A 34 -11.26 15.54 5.27
N VAL A 35 -12.58 15.41 5.21
CA VAL A 35 -13.41 16.30 4.39
C VAL A 35 -13.46 17.67 5.07
N ASP A 36 -13.01 18.72 4.39
CA ASP A 36 -12.97 20.09 4.93
C ASP A 36 -14.27 20.83 4.63
N ASN A 37 -15.06 21.14 5.66
CA ASN A 37 -16.34 21.87 5.55
C ASN A 37 -17.33 21.26 4.54
N GLY A 38 -17.34 19.93 4.41
CA GLY A 38 -18.18 19.23 3.43
C GLY A 38 -17.66 19.28 1.99
N ALA A 39 -16.50 19.89 1.76
CA ALA A 39 -15.80 19.87 0.48
C ALA A 39 -14.70 18.80 0.50
N VAL A 40 -14.75 17.93 -0.50
CA VAL A 40 -13.65 17.02 -0.82
C VAL A 40 -12.63 17.84 -1.60
N ASN A 41 -11.52 18.20 -0.95
CA ASN A 41 -10.41 18.90 -1.57
C ASN A 41 -9.32 17.90 -1.94
N GLY A 42 -8.52 18.23 -2.97
CA GLY A 42 -7.39 17.39 -3.40
C GLY A 42 -7.75 16.36 -4.47
N GLY A 43 -6.73 15.61 -4.90
CA GLY A 43 -6.87 14.47 -5.79
C GLY A 43 -6.93 13.16 -5.01
N ALA A 44 -7.01 12.04 -5.73
CA ALA A 44 -6.87 10.71 -5.13
C ALA A 44 -5.55 10.62 -4.35
N PHE A 45 -5.65 10.16 -3.11
CA PHE A 45 -4.59 10.12 -2.13
C PHE A 45 -4.46 8.69 -1.58
N ALA A 46 -3.21 8.24 -1.50
CA ALA A 46 -2.86 6.97 -0.88
C ALA A 46 -1.77 7.21 0.16
N SER A 47 -1.89 6.57 1.32
CA SER A 47 -0.94 6.72 2.42
C SER A 47 -0.01 5.52 2.50
N LEU A 48 1.27 5.77 2.78
CA LEU A 48 2.31 4.74 2.84
C LEU A 48 2.46 4.20 4.28
N ASN A 49 2.08 2.94 4.47
CA ASN A 49 2.35 2.18 5.67
C ASN A 49 3.76 1.58 5.63
N ALA A 50 4.51 1.80 6.71
CA ALA A 50 5.78 1.11 6.95
C ALA A 50 5.49 -0.29 7.52
N GLY A 51 5.37 -1.25 6.60
CA GLY A 51 4.96 -2.60 6.88
C GLY A 51 6.02 -3.44 7.61
N ALA A 52 5.54 -4.50 8.25
CA ALA A 52 6.34 -5.59 8.81
C ALA A 52 6.52 -6.75 7.82
N PHE A 53 7.59 -7.53 8.02
CA PHE A 53 7.89 -8.74 7.25
C PHE A 53 6.84 -9.84 7.41
N ALA A 54 6.19 -9.93 8.58
CA ALA A 54 5.04 -10.81 8.79
C ALA A 54 3.77 -10.39 8.03
N LEU A 55 3.79 -9.28 7.27
CA LEU A 55 2.68 -8.82 6.42
C LEU A 55 1.38 -8.46 7.16
N TYR A 56 1.43 -8.20 8.47
CA TYR A 56 0.26 -7.75 9.22
C TYR A 56 0.13 -6.21 9.22
N VAL A 57 -1.12 -5.73 9.28
CA VAL A 57 -1.43 -4.31 9.50
C VAL A 57 -1.78 -4.11 10.98
N GLY A 58 -0.94 -3.37 11.72
CA GLY A 58 -1.15 -3.15 13.15
C GLY A 58 0.14 -3.11 13.97
N GLY A 59 0.14 -3.75 15.14
CA GLY A 59 1.30 -3.82 16.03
C GLY A 59 1.66 -2.47 16.67
N GLY A 60 2.75 -1.85 16.21
CA GLY A 60 3.34 -0.64 16.81
C GLY A 60 3.47 0.54 15.84
N ALA A 61 3.84 1.70 16.38
CA ALA A 61 4.17 2.92 15.64
C ALA A 61 3.16 3.28 14.53
N ILE A 62 3.65 3.58 13.32
CA ILE A 62 2.80 3.99 12.19
C ILE A 62 1.87 2.87 11.73
N ASN A 63 2.32 1.61 11.75
CA ASN A 63 1.50 0.47 11.34
C ASN A 63 0.28 0.28 12.26
N LYS A 64 0.44 0.54 13.57
CA LYS A 64 -0.68 0.61 14.52
C LYS A 64 -1.67 1.73 14.21
N ALA A 65 -1.17 2.90 13.78
CA ALA A 65 -2.03 4.01 13.40
C ALA A 65 -2.86 3.66 12.16
N PHE A 66 -2.29 2.94 11.18
CA PHE A 66 -3.04 2.43 10.03
C PHE A 66 -4.17 1.49 10.45
N ALA A 67 -3.88 0.47 11.28
CA ALA A 67 -4.92 -0.44 11.78
C ALA A 67 -6.08 0.32 12.45
N SER A 68 -5.77 1.27 13.33
CA SER A 68 -6.77 2.08 14.03
C SER A 68 -7.65 2.92 13.07
N GLU A 69 -7.06 3.55 12.05
CA GLU A 69 -7.83 4.35 11.08
C GLU A 69 -8.66 3.47 10.14
N LEU A 70 -8.14 2.31 9.73
CA LEU A 70 -8.85 1.35 8.88
C LEU A 70 -10.01 0.68 9.63
N GLU A 71 -9.81 0.27 10.89
CA GLU A 71 -10.89 -0.27 11.75
C GLU A 71 -12.02 0.73 11.94
N LYS A 72 -11.71 2.02 12.17
CA LYS A 72 -12.73 3.08 12.27
C LYS A 72 -13.52 3.26 10.97
N ALA A 73 -12.90 2.98 9.84
CA ALA A 73 -13.53 2.98 8.52
C ALA A 73 -14.18 1.63 8.17
N GLY A 74 -14.24 0.68 9.13
CA GLY A 74 -14.93 -0.60 8.99
C GLY A 74 -14.17 -1.65 8.18
N HIS A 75 -12.85 -1.54 8.06
CA HIS A 75 -12.02 -2.56 7.42
C HIS A 75 -11.81 -3.78 8.29
N ASP A 76 -11.71 -4.95 7.66
CA ASP A 76 -11.24 -6.18 8.29
C ASP A 76 -9.71 -6.26 8.27
N VAL A 77 -9.08 -5.70 9.30
CA VAL A 77 -7.62 -5.58 9.41
C VAL A 77 -6.92 -6.94 9.55
N GLU A 78 -7.54 -7.92 10.20
CA GLU A 78 -7.00 -9.29 10.29
C GLU A 78 -7.06 -9.98 8.92
N GLY A 79 -8.14 -9.76 8.16
CA GLY A 79 -8.25 -10.21 6.78
C GLY A 79 -7.17 -9.64 5.86
N LEU A 80 -6.68 -8.42 6.10
CA LEU A 80 -5.58 -7.84 5.31
C LEU A 80 -4.30 -8.66 5.40
N GLU A 81 -3.93 -9.18 6.57
CA GLU A 81 -2.74 -10.03 6.74
C GLU A 81 -2.84 -11.30 5.88
N HIS A 82 -3.99 -11.98 5.96
CA HIS A 82 -4.26 -13.18 5.18
C HIS A 82 -4.22 -12.89 3.68
N MET A 83 -4.81 -11.76 3.27
CA MET A 83 -4.80 -11.30 1.88
C MET A 83 -3.39 -11.01 1.37
N HIS A 84 -2.58 -10.24 2.13
CA HIS A 84 -1.19 -9.92 1.76
C HIS A 84 -0.34 -11.18 1.63
N ARG A 85 -0.45 -12.10 2.60
CA ARG A 85 0.30 -13.36 2.57
C ARG A 85 -0.09 -14.22 1.36
N ALA A 86 -1.38 -14.44 1.14
CA ALA A 86 -1.86 -15.23 0.01
C ALA A 86 -1.42 -14.64 -1.33
N LEU A 87 -1.53 -13.31 -1.49
CA LEU A 87 -1.14 -12.65 -2.74
C LEU A 87 0.38 -12.67 -2.96
N TYR A 88 1.17 -12.51 -1.91
CA TYR A 88 2.63 -12.65 -1.98
C TYR A 88 3.05 -14.06 -2.42
N GLU A 89 2.51 -15.09 -1.77
CA GLU A 89 2.77 -16.49 -2.11
C GLU A 89 2.38 -16.79 -3.55
N ALA A 90 1.20 -16.33 -3.99
CA ALA A 90 0.76 -16.48 -5.38
C ALA A 90 1.70 -15.78 -6.38
N ALA A 91 2.25 -14.62 -6.04
CA ALA A 91 3.20 -13.91 -6.89
C ALA A 91 4.54 -14.65 -7.00
N VAL A 92 5.02 -15.21 -5.88
CA VAL A 92 6.25 -16.01 -5.83
C VAL A 92 6.06 -17.32 -6.63
N ASP A 93 4.97 -18.03 -6.42
CA ASP A 93 4.67 -19.29 -7.11
C ASP A 93 4.47 -19.11 -8.62
N ALA A 94 3.87 -17.99 -9.03
CA ALA A 94 3.75 -17.61 -10.43
C ALA A 94 5.09 -17.17 -11.06
N GLY A 95 6.17 -17.08 -10.27
CA GLY A 95 7.48 -16.61 -10.74
C GLY A 95 7.44 -15.18 -11.27
N ARG A 96 6.62 -14.31 -10.66
CA ARG A 96 6.45 -12.92 -11.12
C ARG A 96 7.80 -12.20 -11.07
N PRO A 97 8.26 -11.60 -12.18
CA PRO A 97 9.50 -10.85 -12.17
C PRO A 97 9.33 -9.59 -11.31
N PRO A 98 10.43 -9.10 -10.69
CA PRO A 98 10.38 -7.86 -9.92
C PRO A 98 9.84 -6.69 -10.73
N GLY A 99 9.09 -5.81 -10.06
CA GLY A 99 8.47 -4.64 -10.69
C GLY A 99 7.22 -4.92 -11.52
N GLN A 100 6.84 -6.19 -11.74
CA GLN A 100 5.56 -6.52 -12.37
C GLN A 100 4.51 -6.84 -11.30
N PRO A 101 3.38 -6.11 -11.26
CA PRO A 101 2.35 -6.36 -10.28
C PRO A 101 1.60 -7.68 -10.57
N LEU A 102 1.18 -8.37 -9.51
CA LEU A 102 0.12 -9.37 -9.55
C LEU A 102 -1.10 -8.81 -8.80
N THR A 103 -2.27 -8.81 -9.44
CA THR A 103 -3.51 -8.38 -8.80
C THR A 103 -4.26 -9.56 -8.17
N TRP A 104 -5.06 -9.28 -7.14
CA TRP A 104 -5.95 -10.26 -6.52
C TRP A 104 -6.90 -10.90 -7.54
N ALA A 105 -7.47 -10.10 -8.44
CA ALA A 105 -8.37 -10.57 -9.48
C ALA A 105 -7.66 -11.54 -10.47
N GLU A 106 -6.40 -11.26 -10.83
CA GLU A 106 -5.60 -12.18 -11.66
C GLU A 106 -5.28 -13.49 -10.93
N ALA A 107 -4.92 -13.41 -9.65
CA ALA A 107 -4.55 -14.58 -8.86
C ALA A 107 -5.76 -15.47 -8.54
N PHE A 108 -6.90 -14.86 -8.22
CA PHE A 108 -8.00 -15.53 -7.51
C PHE A 108 -9.40 -15.27 -8.09
N GLY A 109 -9.56 -14.40 -9.09
CA GLY A 109 -10.87 -13.94 -9.60
C GLY A 109 -11.75 -15.00 -10.28
N GLY A 110 -11.29 -16.25 -10.39
CA GLY A 110 -12.05 -17.38 -10.92
C GLY A 110 -12.16 -18.58 -9.98
N MET A 111 -11.72 -18.46 -8.72
CA MET A 111 -11.77 -19.57 -7.77
C MET A 111 -13.12 -19.67 -7.07
N GLU A 112 -13.89 -20.72 -7.39
CA GLU A 112 -15.02 -21.16 -6.57
C GLU A 112 -14.48 -21.76 -5.25
N GLY A 113 -14.89 -21.21 -4.09
CA GLY A 113 -14.58 -21.82 -2.79
C GLY A 113 -13.95 -20.92 -1.71
N GLY A 114 -13.90 -19.60 -1.88
CA GLY A 114 -13.72 -18.67 -0.76
C GLY A 114 -12.39 -17.92 -0.66
N LEU A 115 -11.35 -18.31 -1.40
CA LEU A 115 -10.13 -17.48 -1.53
C LEU A 115 -10.31 -16.30 -2.50
N GLY A 116 -11.43 -16.21 -3.22
CA GLY A 116 -11.69 -15.13 -4.17
C GLY A 116 -12.22 -13.84 -3.54
N GLU A 117 -12.72 -13.89 -2.31
CA GLU A 117 -13.31 -12.72 -1.65
C GLU A 117 -12.23 -11.87 -0.98
N LEU A 118 -12.29 -10.56 -1.23
CA LEU A 118 -11.44 -9.59 -0.56
C LEU A 118 -11.98 -9.32 0.86
N PRO A 119 -11.10 -8.98 1.82
CA PRO A 119 -11.51 -8.53 3.15
C PRO A 119 -12.47 -7.34 3.06
N THR A 120 -13.36 -7.22 4.05
CA THR A 120 -14.28 -6.07 4.16
C THR A 120 -13.50 -4.76 4.10
N GLY A 121 -13.96 -3.82 3.28
CA GLY A 121 -13.32 -2.51 3.12
C GLY A 121 -12.37 -2.40 1.92
N VAL A 122 -12.01 -3.52 1.28
CA VAL A 122 -11.10 -3.56 0.13
C VAL A 122 -11.84 -3.88 -1.16
N SER A 123 -11.57 -3.10 -2.21
CA SER A 123 -12.08 -3.32 -3.57
C SER A 123 -11.06 -3.97 -4.51
N GLY A 124 -9.77 -3.92 -4.15
CA GLY A 124 -8.69 -4.50 -4.92
C GLY A 124 -7.38 -4.52 -4.13
N CYS A 125 -6.54 -5.49 -4.44
CA CYS A 125 -5.19 -5.57 -3.92
C CYS A 125 -4.23 -5.97 -5.04
N SER A 126 -3.01 -5.42 -5.02
CA SER A 126 -1.92 -5.83 -5.90
C SER A 126 -0.61 -5.89 -5.13
N VAL A 127 0.25 -6.85 -5.47
CA VAL A 127 1.62 -6.96 -4.92
C VAL A 127 2.66 -6.77 -6.02
N VAL A 128 3.76 -6.11 -5.67
CA VAL A 128 4.98 -6.02 -6.47
C VAL A 128 6.13 -6.63 -5.66
N LEU A 129 6.77 -7.66 -6.21
CA LEU A 129 7.91 -8.31 -5.58
C LEU A 129 9.19 -7.48 -5.74
N SER A 130 10.04 -7.53 -4.71
CA SER A 130 11.35 -6.89 -4.73
C SER A 130 12.38 -7.66 -5.57
N ASP A 131 13.36 -6.93 -6.11
CA ASP A 131 14.60 -7.47 -6.69
C ASP A 131 15.78 -7.49 -5.69
N LEU A 132 15.55 -7.13 -4.43
CA LEU A 132 16.60 -7.11 -3.43
C LEU A 132 17.15 -8.52 -3.15
N PRO A 133 18.45 -8.67 -2.81
CA PRO A 133 19.04 -9.96 -2.48
C PRO A 133 18.37 -10.64 -1.27
N GLN A 134 18.34 -11.98 -1.25
CA GLN A 134 17.77 -12.80 -0.16
C GLN A 134 18.25 -12.46 1.26
N ARG A 135 19.42 -11.83 1.42
CA ARG A 135 19.87 -11.36 2.75
C ARG A 135 18.92 -10.32 3.39
N PHE A 136 18.09 -9.68 2.58
CA PHE A 136 17.05 -8.74 3.01
C PHE A 136 15.71 -9.44 3.29
N GLU A 137 15.66 -10.76 3.24
CA GLU A 137 14.49 -11.55 3.61
C GLU A 137 14.41 -11.75 5.12
N ARG A 138 13.19 -11.61 5.66
CA ARG A 138 12.79 -12.02 7.00
C ARG A 138 11.39 -12.59 6.93
N GLU A 139 11.11 -13.59 7.76
CA GLU A 139 9.76 -14.14 7.93
C GLU A 139 9.10 -14.58 6.59
N GLY A 140 9.92 -14.96 5.60
CA GLY A 140 9.47 -15.38 4.26
C GLY A 140 9.16 -14.23 3.29
N THR A 141 9.38 -12.98 3.68
CA THR A 141 9.14 -11.80 2.83
C THR A 141 10.42 -11.02 2.59
N LEU A 142 10.62 -10.57 1.35
CA LEU A 142 11.72 -9.69 0.98
C LEU A 142 11.40 -8.23 1.31
N ALA A 143 12.35 -7.51 1.90
CA ALA A 143 12.30 -6.05 1.93
C ALA A 143 12.16 -5.51 0.49
N GLY A 144 11.50 -4.37 0.34
CA GLY A 144 11.15 -3.78 -0.95
C GLY A 144 9.88 -4.36 -1.59
N THR A 145 9.25 -5.37 -0.98
CA THR A 145 7.93 -5.83 -1.40
C THR A 145 6.90 -4.76 -1.08
N VAL A 146 6.00 -4.48 -2.03
CA VAL A 146 4.97 -3.45 -1.92
C VAL A 146 3.60 -4.03 -2.25
N PHE A 147 2.59 -3.66 -1.45
CA PHE A 147 1.19 -3.90 -1.72
C PHE A 147 0.46 -2.58 -1.91
N ILE A 148 -0.59 -2.60 -2.74
CA ILE A 148 -1.51 -1.48 -2.91
C ILE A 148 -2.91 -2.02 -2.66
N ASP A 149 -3.53 -1.54 -1.59
CA ASP A 149 -4.88 -1.91 -1.17
C ASP A 149 -5.83 -0.76 -1.52
N THR A 150 -6.69 -0.95 -2.53
CA THR A 150 -7.69 0.04 -2.90
C THR A 150 -8.96 -0.18 -2.10
N PHE A 151 -9.53 0.89 -1.56
CA PHE A 151 -10.68 0.78 -0.67
C PHE A 151 -11.99 0.66 -1.45
N SER A 152 -12.95 -0.05 -0.87
CA SER A 152 -14.33 -0.09 -1.37
C SER A 152 -15.08 1.17 -0.98
N SER A 153 -16.04 1.57 -1.81
CA SER A 153 -16.86 2.75 -1.53
C SER A 153 -17.58 2.65 -0.18
N GLY A 154 -17.52 3.71 0.62
CA GLY A 154 -18.08 3.78 1.97
C GLY A 154 -17.11 3.33 3.07
N HIS A 155 -15.94 2.81 2.70
CA HIS A 155 -14.88 2.40 3.61
C HIS A 155 -13.64 3.29 3.51
N GLU A 156 -13.71 4.42 2.80
CA GLU A 156 -12.60 5.37 2.76
C GLU A 156 -12.40 6.02 4.15
N PRO A 157 -11.16 6.08 4.68
CA PRO A 157 -10.87 6.73 5.95
C PRO A 157 -11.39 8.17 6.02
N LEU A 158 -11.92 8.53 7.19
CA LEU A 158 -12.54 9.83 7.45
C LEU A 158 -13.74 10.13 6.53
N SER A 159 -14.34 9.10 5.93
CA SER A 159 -15.44 9.20 4.95
C SER A 159 -15.12 10.15 3.78
N ASN A 160 -13.83 10.29 3.44
CA ASN A 160 -13.38 11.13 2.35
C ASN A 160 -13.07 10.24 1.13
N PRO A 161 -13.82 10.35 0.02
CA PRO A 161 -13.64 9.50 -1.15
C PRO A 161 -12.30 9.70 -1.87
N ASN A 162 -11.53 10.74 -1.53
CA ASN A 162 -10.17 10.92 -2.03
C ASN A 162 -9.14 10.04 -1.30
N ASN A 163 -9.42 9.53 -0.10
CA ASN A 163 -8.54 8.59 0.59
C ASN A 163 -8.75 7.20 0.00
N VAL A 164 -8.20 6.95 -1.19
CA VAL A 164 -8.61 5.81 -2.02
C VAL A 164 -7.87 4.51 -1.72
N ALA A 165 -6.70 4.58 -1.06
CA ALA A 165 -5.86 3.41 -0.89
C ALA A 165 -4.86 3.53 0.27
N MET A 166 -4.35 2.37 0.69
CA MET A 166 -3.12 2.23 1.44
C MET A 166 -2.04 1.63 0.53
N VAL A 167 -0.81 2.12 0.65
CA VAL A 167 0.38 1.43 0.13
C VAL A 167 1.09 0.79 1.32
N TYR A 168 1.31 -0.51 1.31
CA TYR A 168 2.05 -1.21 2.35
C TYR A 168 3.43 -1.60 1.80
N ALA A 169 4.50 -1.07 2.38
CA ALA A 169 5.85 -1.36 1.92
C ALA A 169 6.70 -1.96 3.04
N VAL A 170 7.36 -3.08 2.74
CA VAL A 170 8.29 -3.72 3.68
C VAL A 170 9.66 -3.04 3.53
N GLY A 171 10.08 -2.27 4.53
CA GLY A 171 11.40 -1.63 4.54
C GLY A 171 12.53 -2.57 4.98
N PRO A 172 13.79 -2.32 4.58
CA PRO A 172 14.91 -3.04 5.15
C PRO A 172 15.11 -2.66 6.62
N GLU A 173 15.55 -3.62 7.44
CA GLU A 173 15.92 -3.35 8.83
C GLU A 173 17.33 -2.75 8.93
N ALA A 174 17.55 -1.89 9.92
CA ALA A 174 18.89 -1.35 10.20
C ALA A 174 19.94 -2.45 10.47
N SER A 175 19.51 -3.60 11.01
CA SER A 175 20.35 -4.77 11.24
C SER A 175 20.93 -5.36 9.95
N GLN A 176 20.22 -5.24 8.83
CA GLN A 176 20.61 -5.77 7.51
C GLN A 176 21.62 -4.85 6.80
N SER A 177 21.68 -3.58 7.18
CA SER A 177 22.64 -2.60 6.64
C SER A 177 24.06 -2.82 7.15
N ALA A 178 24.20 -3.39 8.36
CA ALA A 178 25.49 -3.55 9.03
C ALA A 178 26.36 -4.68 8.46
N SER A 179 25.80 -5.59 7.66
CA SER A 179 26.53 -6.70 7.03
C SER A 179 27.28 -6.32 5.74
N LEU A 180 27.48 -5.02 5.49
CA LEU A 180 28.23 -4.48 4.34
C LEU A 180 29.68 -4.08 4.70
N GLN A 181 30.12 -4.32 5.93
CA GLN A 181 31.49 -4.11 6.42
C GLN A 181 32.17 -5.46 6.66
#